data_AF-A0A6F8T599-F1
#
_entry.id   AF-A0A6F8T599-F1
#
_cell.length_a   1.000
_cell.length_b   1.000
_cell.length_c   1.000
_cell.angle_alpha   90.00
_cell.angle_beta   90.00
_cell.angle_gamma   90.00
#
_symmetry.space_group_name_H-M   'P 1'
#
loop_
_entity.id
_entity.type
_entity.pdbx_description
1 polymer ?
#
loop_
_entity_poly.entity_id
_entity_poly.type
_entity_poly.pdbx_seq_one_letter_code
_entity_poly.pdbx_strand_id
1 'polypeptide(L)'
;MMRLSRAAINGIGSAAGVAWPLFGIIFSILGGSIGGILSLTLGAISTGLFCLISIPIFYFSYQEMENNALQFEEQLQKNQKKLCADITNYINSIYENFLNHPEEEDFSSYLKKMLNIDLYEIAKKDTHSPLYQILLIIKQQIDKKQLNLVVDKQAIVAEIAKHTSGKSIPYSQLLTPSFFGFVGTFGSIAGCSAGISGLLTGIGVFTSFAVFPLLGWSIIGVAVICGAIIAYKAAVQAQVEFQRKEQNLLTKKMHQQLSQAILGRSVDTALHYTSSAFSTDRVKEQELFNQINQPISSLFHTKKLNGDKSVLSFISFFNVTSQSIDVKDCELDRHFYNLTQRIPF
;
A
#
# COMPACT_ATOMS: atom_id res chain seq x y z
N MET A 1 -3.61 3.48 23.22
CA MET A 1 -4.99 2.96 23.42
C MET A 1 -5.56 2.25 22.18
N MET A 2 -5.34 2.73 20.94
CA MET A 2 -5.80 2.08 19.69
C MET A 2 -5.31 0.64 19.46
N ARG A 3 -4.12 0.29 19.97
CA ARG A 3 -3.54 -1.07 19.79
C ARG A 3 -4.25 -2.12 20.65
N LEU A 4 -4.65 -1.76 21.88
CA LEU A 4 -5.31 -2.67 22.82
C LEU A 4 -6.70 -3.09 22.34
N SER A 5 -7.46 -2.16 21.75
CA SER A 5 -8.80 -2.47 21.22
C SER A 5 -8.75 -3.43 20.04
N ARG A 6 -7.72 -3.36 19.19
CA ARG A 6 -7.59 -4.24 18.03
C ARG A 6 -7.18 -5.67 18.41
N ALA A 7 -6.29 -5.81 19.39
CA ALA A 7 -5.97 -7.12 19.97
C ALA A 7 -7.20 -7.74 20.65
N ALA A 8 -7.99 -6.92 21.34
CA ALA A 8 -9.27 -7.36 21.90
C ALA A 8 -10.23 -7.81 20.77
N ILE A 9 -10.41 -7.03 19.70
CA ILE A 9 -11.31 -7.38 18.59
C ILE A 9 -10.86 -8.64 17.84
N ASN A 10 -9.56 -8.87 17.65
CA ASN A 10 -9.08 -10.10 17.02
C ASN A 10 -9.23 -11.33 17.94
N GLY A 11 -8.98 -11.17 19.24
CA GLY A 11 -9.26 -12.23 20.23
C GLY A 11 -10.75 -12.54 20.35
N ILE A 12 -11.59 -11.50 20.30
CA ILE A 12 -13.05 -11.56 20.40
C ILE A 12 -13.72 -12.03 19.09
N GLY A 13 -13.15 -11.70 17.93
CA GLY A 13 -13.63 -12.12 16.61
C GLY A 13 -13.17 -13.53 16.20
N SER A 14 -12.20 -14.10 16.92
CA SER A 14 -11.88 -15.53 16.83
C SER A 14 -13.00 -16.37 17.45
N ALA A 15 -13.09 -17.67 17.13
CA ALA A 15 -14.11 -18.59 17.64
C ALA A 15 -14.33 -18.56 19.18
N ALA A 16 -13.39 -17.99 19.93
CA ALA A 16 -13.54 -17.69 21.35
C ALA A 16 -14.74 -16.77 21.66
N GLY A 17 -15.01 -15.72 20.87
CA GLY A 17 -16.08 -14.73 21.13
C GLY A 17 -17.49 -15.30 21.22
N VAL A 18 -17.75 -16.37 20.45
CA VAL A 18 -19.04 -17.07 20.41
C VAL A 18 -19.14 -18.15 21.49
N ALA A 19 -18.00 -18.70 21.93
CA ALA A 19 -17.96 -19.71 22.98
C ALA A 19 -18.34 -19.12 24.36
N TRP A 20 -18.08 -17.84 24.59
CA TRP A 20 -18.28 -17.18 25.88
C TRP A 20 -19.73 -17.15 26.39
N PRO A 21 -20.74 -16.70 25.61
CA PRO A 21 -22.13 -16.79 26.02
C PRO A 21 -22.56 -18.25 26.26
N LEU A 22 -22.10 -19.18 25.45
CA LEU A 22 -22.43 -20.61 25.57
C LEU A 22 -21.88 -21.21 26.87
N PHE A 23 -20.61 -20.94 27.21
CA PHE A 23 -20.04 -21.36 28.49
C PHE A 23 -20.79 -20.73 29.67
N GLY A 24 -21.07 -19.43 29.63
CA GLY A 24 -21.84 -18.76 30.67
C GLY A 24 -23.21 -19.42 30.91
N ILE A 25 -23.95 -19.69 29.83
CA ILE A 25 -25.27 -20.34 29.89
C ILE A 25 -25.17 -21.77 30.46
N ILE A 26 -24.21 -22.57 29.99
CA ILE A 26 -24.02 -23.96 30.45
C ILE A 26 -23.66 -23.98 31.93
N PHE A 27 -22.77 -23.09 32.38
CA PHE A 27 -22.40 -22.96 33.80
C PHE A 27 -23.56 -22.46 34.66
N SER A 28 -24.40 -21.55 34.17
CA SER A 28 -25.62 -21.12 34.89
C SER A 28 -26.62 -22.27 35.06
N ILE A 29 -26.82 -23.11 34.05
CA ILE A 29 -27.73 -24.27 34.11
C ILE A 29 -27.21 -25.34 35.08
N LEU A 30 -25.91 -25.66 34.99
CA LEU A 30 -25.26 -26.64 35.89
C LEU A 30 -25.23 -26.15 37.33
N GLY A 31 -24.96 -24.86 37.54
CA GLY A 31 -24.87 -24.27 38.87
C GLY A 31 -26.21 -24.21 39.61
N GLY A 32 -27.32 -24.05 38.89
CA GLY A 32 -28.66 -24.17 39.46
C GLY A 32 -29.04 -25.60 39.86
N SER A 33 -28.40 -26.62 39.28
CA SER A 33 -28.82 -28.03 39.41
C SER A 33 -28.05 -28.83 40.47
N ILE A 34 -26.79 -28.47 40.80
CA ILE A 34 -25.88 -29.32 41.59
C ILE A 34 -25.64 -28.84 43.04
N GLY A 35 -26.23 -27.71 43.47
CA GLY A 35 -26.03 -27.16 44.81
C GLY A 35 -24.72 -26.36 44.94
N GLY A 36 -24.78 -25.26 45.70
CA GLY A 36 -23.92 -24.09 45.53
C GLY A 36 -22.40 -24.29 45.67
N ILE A 37 -21.93 -25.22 46.50
CA ILE A 37 -20.48 -25.34 46.81
C ILE A 37 -19.70 -25.97 45.65
N LEU A 38 -20.19 -27.07 45.06
CA LEU A 38 -19.53 -27.73 43.92
C LEU A 38 -19.56 -26.85 42.67
N SER A 39 -20.66 -26.12 42.46
CA SER A 39 -20.74 -25.13 41.38
C SER A 39 -19.74 -23.99 41.57
N LEU A 40 -19.53 -23.53 42.81
CA LEU A 40 -18.58 -22.47 43.11
C LEU A 40 -17.14 -22.88 42.79
N THR A 41 -16.72 -24.07 43.25
CA THR A 41 -15.36 -24.56 43.03
C THR A 41 -15.08 -24.81 41.56
N LEU A 42 -16.02 -25.43 40.84
CA LEU A 42 -15.91 -25.63 39.38
C LEU A 42 -15.90 -24.30 38.62
N GLY A 43 -16.75 -23.34 39.00
CA GLY A 43 -16.76 -22.00 38.40
C GLY A 43 -15.46 -21.24 38.63
N ALA A 44 -14.90 -21.30 39.84
CA ALA A 44 -13.62 -20.68 40.18
C ALA A 44 -12.46 -21.33 39.40
N ILE A 45 -12.40 -22.66 39.33
CA ILE A 45 -11.38 -23.39 38.56
C ILE A 45 -11.50 -23.07 37.06
N SER A 46 -12.71 -23.05 36.52
CA SER A 46 -12.95 -22.72 35.11
C SER A 46 -12.55 -21.28 34.80
N THR A 47 -12.90 -20.31 35.64
CA THR A 47 -12.49 -18.90 35.49
C THR A 47 -10.97 -18.75 35.58
N GLY A 48 -10.33 -19.46 36.51
CA GLY A 48 -8.87 -19.47 36.65
C GLY A 48 -8.17 -20.01 35.40
N LEU A 49 -8.58 -21.19 34.92
CA LEU A 49 -8.08 -21.79 33.67
C LEU A 49 -8.33 -20.86 32.47
N PHE A 50 -9.49 -20.23 32.43
CA PHE A 50 -9.86 -19.28 31.40
C PHE A 50 -8.90 -18.08 31.36
N CYS A 51 -8.67 -17.43 32.50
CA CYS A 51 -7.73 -16.31 32.59
C CYS A 51 -6.31 -16.74 32.22
N LEU A 52 -5.91 -17.93 32.67
CA LEU A 52 -4.59 -18.51 32.40
C LEU A 52 -4.36 -18.75 30.90
N ILE A 53 -5.39 -19.14 30.14
CA ILE A 53 -5.29 -19.36 28.68
C ILE A 53 -5.43 -18.04 27.90
N SER A 54 -6.31 -17.14 28.35
CA SER A 54 -6.68 -15.96 27.58
C SER A 54 -5.67 -14.83 27.65
N ILE A 55 -4.96 -14.69 28.78
CA ILE A 55 -3.88 -13.70 28.91
C ILE A 55 -2.76 -13.99 27.89
N PRO A 56 -2.22 -15.21 27.77
CA PRO A 56 -1.26 -15.57 26.72
C PRO A 56 -1.78 -15.37 25.30
N ILE A 57 -3.01 -15.81 24.99
CA ILE A 57 -3.59 -15.63 23.64
C ILE A 57 -3.70 -14.15 23.30
N PHE A 58 -4.19 -13.33 24.23
CA PHE A 58 -4.26 -11.90 24.06
C PHE A 58 -2.87 -11.28 23.86
N TYR A 59 -1.89 -11.71 24.65
CA TYR A 59 -0.51 -11.25 24.53
C TYR A 59 0.11 -11.59 23.17
N PHE A 60 0.03 -12.86 22.73
CA PHE A 60 0.55 -13.27 21.42
C PHE A 60 -0.18 -12.58 20.27
N SER A 61 -1.51 -12.46 20.35
CA SER A 61 -2.29 -11.75 19.33
C SER A 61 -1.90 -10.27 19.26
N TYR A 62 -1.68 -9.63 20.40
CA TYR A 62 -1.19 -8.25 20.46
C TYR A 62 0.20 -8.12 19.80
N GLN A 63 1.12 -9.03 20.12
CA GLN A 63 2.47 -9.03 19.58
C GLN A 63 2.49 -9.26 18.06
N GLU A 64 1.75 -10.26 17.57
CA GLU A 64 1.64 -10.55 16.13
C GLU A 64 1.07 -9.35 15.37
N MET A 65 0.06 -8.70 15.94
CA MET A 65 -0.58 -7.54 15.34
C MET A 65 0.34 -6.31 15.31
N GLU A 66 1.19 -6.12 16.33
CA GLU A 66 2.22 -5.09 16.34
C GLU A 66 3.29 -5.37 15.27
N ASN A 67 3.76 -6.60 15.16
CA ASN A 67 4.70 -7.03 14.12
C ASN A 67 4.11 -6.82 12.72
N ASN A 68 2.86 -7.22 12.49
CA ASN A 68 2.18 -7.02 11.21
C ASN A 68 2.01 -5.53 10.87
N ALA A 69 1.75 -4.67 11.87
CA ALA A 69 1.65 -3.23 11.66
C ALA A 69 3.00 -2.62 11.27
N LEU A 70 4.08 -3.03 11.94
CA LEU A 70 5.45 -2.61 11.64
C LEU A 70 5.87 -3.06 10.24
N GLN A 71 5.69 -4.33 9.90
CA GLN A 71 6.00 -4.86 8.56
C GLN A 71 5.23 -4.13 7.47
N PHE A 72 3.95 -3.80 7.70
CA PHE A 72 3.17 -3.04 6.74
C PHE A 72 3.69 -1.61 6.58
N GLU A 73 4.09 -0.95 7.67
CA GLU A 73 4.67 0.39 7.63
C GLU A 73 6.01 0.41 6.90
N GLU A 74 6.88 -0.57 7.16
CA GLU A 74 8.13 -0.76 6.43
C GLU A 74 7.91 -0.97 4.93
N GLN A 75 6.92 -1.79 4.54
CA GLN A 75 6.57 -2.00 3.14
C GLN A 75 6.06 -0.71 2.48
N LEU A 76 5.22 0.06 3.17
CA LEU A 76 4.74 1.35 2.69
C LEU A 76 5.93 2.31 2.47
N GLN A 77 6.81 2.44 3.45
CA GLN A 77 8.00 3.28 3.35
C GLN A 77 8.93 2.83 2.22
N LYS A 78 9.13 1.52 2.06
CA LYS A 78 9.93 0.96 0.95
C LYS A 78 9.34 1.32 -0.41
N ASN A 79 8.02 1.21 -0.57
CA ASN A 79 7.34 1.57 -1.82
C ASN A 79 7.36 3.08 -2.08
N GLN A 80 7.23 3.91 -1.03
CA GLN A 80 7.38 5.36 -1.14
C GLN A 80 8.81 5.76 -1.55
N LYS A 81 9.84 5.15 -0.94
CA LYS A 81 11.24 5.39 -1.32
C LYS A 81 11.50 5.03 -2.78
N LYS A 82 11.00 3.87 -3.23
CA LYS A 82 11.08 3.44 -4.63
C LYS A 82 10.39 4.41 -5.58
N LEU A 83 9.18 4.87 -5.23
CA LEU A 83 8.47 5.87 -6.01
C LEU A 83 9.27 7.17 -6.13
N CYS A 84 9.80 7.67 -5.02
CA CYS A 84 10.62 8.87 -4.99
C CYS A 84 11.91 8.75 -5.82
N ALA A 85 12.53 7.57 -5.82
CA ALA A 85 13.68 7.26 -6.66
C ALA A 85 13.30 7.31 -8.15
N ASP A 86 12.18 6.70 -8.54
CA ASP A 86 11.71 6.76 -9.93
C ASP A 86 11.36 8.17 -10.39
N ILE A 87 10.71 8.98 -9.55
CA ILE A 87 10.45 10.39 -9.88
C ILE A 87 11.77 11.14 -10.11
N THR A 88 12.78 10.86 -9.30
CA THR A 88 14.12 11.47 -9.45
C THR A 88 14.75 11.02 -10.76
N ASN A 89 14.70 9.72 -11.07
CA ASN A 89 15.23 9.17 -12.31
C ASN A 89 14.51 9.71 -13.55
N TYR A 90 13.19 9.91 -13.46
CA TYR A 90 12.40 10.55 -14.51
C TYR A 90 12.86 11.99 -14.76
N ILE A 91 12.96 12.81 -13.72
CA ILE A 91 13.44 14.21 -13.84
C ILE A 91 14.86 14.24 -14.39
N ASN A 92 15.76 13.39 -13.89
CA ASN A 92 17.14 13.30 -14.38
C ASN A 92 17.18 12.89 -15.85
N SER A 93 16.33 11.96 -16.30
CA SER A 93 16.27 11.57 -17.72
C SER A 93 15.89 12.74 -18.64
N ILE A 94 15.03 13.65 -18.15
CA ILE A 94 14.68 14.87 -18.89
C ILE A 94 15.83 15.87 -18.84
N TYR A 95 16.52 15.98 -17.71
CA TYR A 95 17.69 16.84 -17.57
C TYR A 95 18.85 16.44 -18.48
N GLU A 96 19.17 15.14 -18.57
CA GLU A 96 20.16 14.63 -19.52
C GLU A 96 19.75 14.95 -20.97
N ASN A 97 18.47 14.84 -21.32
CA ASN A 97 18.00 15.20 -22.65
C ASN A 97 18.13 16.71 -22.93
N PHE A 98 17.88 17.54 -21.92
CA PHE A 98 18.07 18.99 -21.98
C PHE A 98 19.53 19.39 -22.19
N LEU A 99 20.48 18.73 -21.51
CA LEU A 99 21.92 18.98 -21.71
C LEU A 99 22.39 18.68 -23.14
N ASN A 100 21.76 17.73 -23.82
CA ASN A 100 22.08 17.37 -25.20
C ASN A 100 21.45 18.32 -26.24
N HIS A 101 20.41 19.06 -25.86
CA HIS A 101 19.72 20.03 -26.71
C HIS A 101 19.52 21.34 -25.94
N PRO A 102 20.60 22.08 -25.64
CA PRO A 102 20.49 23.36 -24.97
C PRO A 102 19.84 24.37 -25.93
N GLU A 103 18.51 24.39 -25.95
CA GLU A 103 17.74 25.54 -26.42
C GLU A 103 17.99 26.72 -25.44
N GLU A 104 17.74 27.96 -25.86
CA GLU A 104 17.87 29.16 -25.00
C GLU A 104 16.84 29.20 -23.83
N GLU A 105 16.11 28.12 -23.57
CA GLU A 105 15.09 28.01 -22.53
C GLU A 105 15.68 27.48 -21.20
N ASP A 106 15.16 27.97 -20.07
CA ASP A 106 15.46 27.41 -18.74
C ASP A 106 14.96 25.96 -18.60
N PHE A 107 15.69 25.13 -17.85
CA PHE A 107 15.33 23.73 -17.60
C PHE A 107 13.93 23.60 -17.01
N SER A 108 13.49 24.54 -16.17
CA SER A 108 12.12 24.54 -15.61
C SER A 108 11.05 24.59 -16.71
N SER A 109 11.25 25.45 -17.72
CA SER A 109 10.35 25.57 -18.88
C SER A 109 10.39 24.31 -19.74
N TYR A 110 11.59 23.78 -20.00
CA TYR A 110 11.77 22.54 -20.75
C TYR A 110 11.11 21.33 -20.06
N LEU A 111 11.29 21.19 -18.74
CA LEU A 111 10.67 20.16 -17.92
C LEU A 111 9.13 20.24 -17.99
N LYS A 112 8.56 21.44 -17.90
CA LYS A 112 7.11 21.64 -18.05
C LYS A 112 6.61 21.27 -19.45
N LYS A 113 7.34 21.65 -20.49
CA LYS A 113 7.04 21.32 -21.89
C LYS A 113 7.02 19.80 -22.08
N MET A 114 8.06 19.11 -21.63
CA MET A 114 8.16 17.65 -21.72
C MET A 114 7.06 16.94 -20.92
N LEU A 115 6.79 17.41 -19.69
CA LEU A 115 5.74 16.85 -18.84
C LEU A 115 4.35 17.02 -19.46
N ASN A 116 4.08 18.14 -20.13
CA ASN A 116 2.82 18.35 -20.85
C ASN A 116 2.67 17.42 -22.06
N ILE A 117 3.76 17.15 -22.78
CA ILE A 117 3.77 16.18 -23.89
C ILE A 117 3.46 14.78 -23.36
N ASP A 118 4.19 14.33 -22.33
CA ASP A 118 3.99 13.01 -21.73
C ASP A 118 2.55 12.87 -21.18
N LEU A 119 2.05 13.89 -20.48
CA LEU A 119 0.66 13.91 -19.98
C LEU A 119 -0.36 13.82 -21.11
N TYR A 120 -0.15 14.51 -22.22
CA TYR A 120 -1.04 14.47 -23.37
C TYR A 120 -1.05 13.09 -24.04
N GLU A 121 0.11 12.47 -24.22
CA GLU A 121 0.20 11.13 -24.79
C GLU A 121 -0.45 10.06 -23.92
N ILE A 122 -0.28 10.15 -22.60
CA ILE A 122 -0.90 9.22 -21.67
C ILE A 122 -2.42 9.48 -21.59
N ALA A 123 -2.86 10.73 -21.60
CA ALA A 123 -4.28 11.08 -21.59
C ALA A 123 -5.04 10.53 -22.81
N LYS A 124 -4.38 10.42 -23.97
CA LYS A 124 -4.97 9.77 -25.15
C LYS A 124 -5.25 8.28 -24.94
N LYS A 125 -4.48 7.60 -24.09
CA LYS A 125 -4.61 6.16 -23.81
C LYS A 125 -5.53 5.91 -22.62
N ASP A 126 -5.24 6.55 -21.48
CA ASP A 126 -5.98 6.38 -20.22
C ASP A 126 -5.74 7.56 -19.25
N THR A 127 -6.75 8.43 -19.13
CA THR A 127 -6.78 9.57 -18.20
C THR A 127 -6.87 9.17 -16.72
N HIS A 128 -7.27 7.93 -16.42
CA HIS A 128 -7.37 7.43 -15.06
C HIS A 128 -6.17 6.57 -14.64
N SER A 129 -5.17 6.43 -15.52
CA SER A 129 -3.97 5.67 -15.21
C SER A 129 -3.21 6.24 -14.00
N PRO A 130 -2.66 5.38 -13.12
CA PRO A 130 -1.78 5.83 -12.03
C PRO A 130 -0.60 6.68 -12.51
N LEU A 131 -0.07 6.38 -13.71
CA LEU A 131 0.97 7.16 -14.38
C LEU A 131 0.53 8.59 -14.69
N TYR A 132 -0.67 8.77 -15.25
CA TYR A 132 -1.21 10.11 -15.49
C TYR A 132 -1.35 10.91 -14.18
N GLN A 133 -1.87 10.28 -13.13
CA GLN A 133 -2.07 10.92 -11.83
C GLN A 133 -0.74 11.38 -11.21
N ILE A 134 0.31 10.56 -11.25
CA ILE A 134 1.60 10.95 -10.67
C ILE A 134 2.25 12.10 -11.43
N LEU A 135 2.22 12.07 -12.77
CA LEU A 135 2.75 13.16 -13.59
C LEU A 135 1.95 14.46 -13.39
N LEU A 136 0.64 14.36 -13.20
CA LEU A 136 -0.21 15.51 -12.88
C LEU A 136 0.16 16.12 -11.53
N ILE A 137 0.41 15.30 -10.50
CA ILE A 137 0.85 15.77 -9.18
C ILE A 137 2.23 16.43 -9.27
N ILE A 138 3.17 15.83 -10.02
CA ILE A 138 4.49 16.42 -10.26
C ILE A 138 4.33 17.79 -10.92
N LYS A 139 3.49 17.91 -11.95
CA LYS A 139 3.20 19.18 -12.62
C LYS A 139 2.68 20.23 -11.64
N GLN A 140 1.67 19.87 -10.84
CA GLN A 140 1.10 20.76 -9.84
C GLN A 140 2.12 21.22 -8.81
N GLN A 141 3.05 20.36 -8.39
CA GLN A 141 4.11 20.73 -7.45
C GLN A 141 5.12 21.69 -8.08
N ILE A 142 5.51 21.46 -9.35
CA ILE A 142 6.39 22.38 -10.09
C ILE A 142 5.71 23.74 -10.28
N ASP A 143 4.42 23.77 -10.59
CA ASP A 143 3.66 25.02 -10.77
C ASP A 143 3.48 25.78 -9.44
N LYS A 144 3.30 25.08 -8.31
CA LYS A 144 3.20 25.71 -6.98
C LYS A 144 4.55 26.25 -6.48
N LYS A 145 5.66 25.54 -6.74
CA LYS A 145 6.98 25.84 -6.18
C LYS A 145 7.91 26.55 -7.17
N GLN A 146 7.38 27.37 -8.07
CA GLN A 146 8.03 28.12 -9.18
C GLN A 146 9.48 28.66 -8.99
N LEU A 147 10.08 28.63 -7.80
CA LEU A 147 11.37 29.24 -7.46
C LEU A 147 12.46 28.30 -6.92
N ASN A 148 12.20 27.03 -6.60
CA ASN A 148 13.26 26.10 -6.17
C ASN A 148 13.08 24.74 -6.82
N LEU A 149 14.02 24.37 -7.69
CA LEU A 149 14.06 23.13 -8.48
C LEU A 149 14.09 21.84 -7.62
N VAL A 150 14.18 21.97 -6.30
CA VAL A 150 14.14 20.86 -5.35
C VAL A 150 12.69 20.39 -5.23
N VAL A 151 12.32 19.46 -6.09
CA VAL A 151 11.08 18.70 -5.97
C VAL A 151 11.06 18.00 -4.61
N ASP A 152 10.20 18.48 -3.73
CA ASP A 152 10.03 17.91 -2.40
C ASP A 152 9.28 16.58 -2.51
N LYS A 153 10.07 15.51 -2.46
CA LYS A 153 9.64 14.12 -2.54
C LYS A 153 8.57 13.80 -1.50
N GLN A 154 8.66 14.38 -0.30
CA GLN A 154 7.70 14.14 0.77
C GLN A 154 6.38 14.86 0.49
N ALA A 155 6.42 16.06 -0.08
CA ALA A 155 5.21 16.78 -0.49
C ALA A 155 4.42 16.04 -1.58
N ILE A 156 5.10 15.40 -2.54
CA ILE A 156 4.42 14.57 -3.56
C ILE A 156 3.71 13.38 -2.91
N VAL A 157 4.40 12.66 -2.03
CA VAL A 157 3.82 11.50 -1.33
C VAL A 157 2.64 11.93 -0.44
N ALA A 158 2.72 13.10 0.20
CA ALA A 158 1.63 13.66 1.00
C ALA A 158 0.41 14.03 0.13
N GLU A 159 0.62 14.60 -1.06
CA GLU A 159 -0.48 14.93 -1.98
C GLU A 159 -1.13 13.65 -2.56
N ILE A 160 -0.34 12.61 -2.86
CA ILE A 160 -0.85 11.28 -3.22
C ILE A 160 -1.74 10.75 -2.08
N ALA A 161 -1.27 10.83 -0.84
CA ALA A 161 -2.02 10.36 0.32
C ALA A 161 -3.37 11.06 0.47
N LYS A 162 -3.42 12.38 0.20
CA LYS A 162 -4.64 13.20 0.23
C LYS A 162 -5.64 12.80 -0.85
N HIS A 163 -5.17 12.48 -2.06
CA HIS A 163 -6.06 12.03 -3.13
C HIS A 163 -6.72 10.68 -2.83
N THR A 164 -6.07 9.81 -2.06
CA THR A 164 -6.64 8.52 -1.67
C THR A 164 -7.65 8.64 -0.52
N SER A 165 -7.56 9.69 0.31
CA SER A 165 -8.42 9.86 1.48
C SER A 165 -9.92 10.09 1.18
N GLY A 166 -10.27 10.43 -0.07
CA GLY A 166 -11.65 10.77 -0.46
C GLY A 166 -12.52 9.61 -0.92
N LYS A 167 -11.99 8.38 -1.04
CA LYS A 167 -12.78 7.25 -1.52
C LYS A 167 -13.69 6.69 -0.44
N SER A 168 -14.96 6.49 -0.80
CA SER A 168 -15.95 5.87 0.08
C SER A 168 -15.56 4.43 0.35
N ILE A 169 -15.45 4.08 1.63
CA ILE A 169 -15.11 2.73 2.05
C ILE A 169 -16.34 1.83 1.88
N PRO A 170 -16.19 0.64 1.30
CA PRO A 170 -17.31 -0.29 1.19
C PRO A 170 -17.86 -0.63 2.59
N TYR A 171 -19.17 -0.47 2.77
CA TYR A 171 -19.85 -0.70 4.05
C TYR A 171 -19.53 -2.07 4.66
N SER A 172 -19.36 -3.11 3.84
CA SER A 172 -19.02 -4.46 4.29
C SER A 172 -17.70 -4.54 5.06
N GLN A 173 -16.70 -3.74 4.68
CA GLN A 173 -15.38 -3.72 5.33
C GLN A 173 -15.40 -2.94 6.65
N LEU A 174 -16.35 -2.04 6.84
CA LEU A 174 -16.58 -1.33 8.11
C LEU A 174 -17.46 -2.14 9.06
N LEU A 175 -18.55 -2.73 8.53
CA LEU A 175 -19.54 -3.46 9.32
C LEU A 175 -18.97 -4.72 9.93
N THR A 176 -18.16 -5.49 9.20
CA THR A 176 -17.60 -6.75 9.68
C THR A 176 -16.80 -6.58 10.99
N PRO A 177 -15.74 -5.75 11.05
CA PRO A 177 -14.97 -5.56 12.28
C PRO A 177 -15.79 -4.87 13.39
N SER A 178 -16.72 -3.99 13.04
CA SER A 178 -17.61 -3.33 14.00
C SER A 178 -18.57 -4.33 14.66
N PHE A 179 -19.15 -5.22 13.86
CA PHE A 179 -20.06 -6.27 14.32
C PHE A 179 -19.34 -7.26 15.23
N PHE A 180 -18.16 -7.75 14.83
CA PHE A 180 -17.37 -8.64 15.69
C PHE A 180 -16.92 -7.95 16.98
N GLY A 181 -16.48 -6.69 16.89
CA GLY A 181 -16.15 -5.88 18.06
C GLY A 181 -17.34 -5.69 19.01
N PHE A 182 -18.54 -5.44 18.46
CA PHE A 182 -19.78 -5.33 19.23
C PHE A 182 -20.15 -6.66 19.89
N VAL A 183 -20.39 -7.68 19.08
CA VAL A 183 -21.01 -8.95 19.51
C VAL A 183 -20.18 -9.61 20.57
N GLY A 184 -18.86 -9.63 20.43
CA GLY A 184 -18.06 -10.31 21.42
C GLY A 184 -17.68 -9.44 22.62
N THR A 185 -17.66 -8.10 22.54
CA THR A 185 -17.62 -7.26 23.76
C THR A 185 -18.92 -7.44 24.56
N PHE A 186 -20.06 -7.37 23.87
CA PHE A 186 -21.38 -7.60 24.46
C PHE A 186 -21.46 -9.01 25.06
N GLY A 187 -21.09 -10.02 24.29
CA GLY A 187 -21.13 -11.43 24.68
C GLY A 187 -20.22 -11.74 25.87
N SER A 188 -19.02 -11.16 25.93
CA SER A 188 -18.13 -11.32 27.08
C SER A 188 -18.71 -10.66 28.35
N ILE A 189 -19.25 -9.44 28.26
CA ILE A 189 -19.83 -8.76 29.43
C ILE A 189 -21.09 -9.49 29.90
N ALA A 190 -22.03 -9.78 28.99
CA ALA A 190 -23.29 -10.44 29.29
C ALA A 190 -23.05 -11.88 29.79
N GLY A 191 -22.20 -12.65 29.10
CA GLY A 191 -21.89 -14.03 29.45
C GLY A 191 -21.16 -14.15 30.80
N CYS A 192 -20.14 -13.33 31.04
CA CYS A 192 -19.44 -13.31 32.32
C CYS A 192 -20.36 -12.90 33.47
N SER A 193 -21.19 -11.87 33.26
CA SER A 193 -22.13 -11.42 34.28
C SER A 193 -23.23 -12.44 34.56
N ALA A 194 -23.72 -13.15 33.54
CA ALA A 194 -24.67 -14.26 33.70
C ALA A 194 -24.05 -15.42 34.49
N GLY A 195 -22.79 -15.77 34.21
CA GLY A 195 -22.05 -16.78 34.96
C GLY A 195 -21.87 -16.41 36.43
N ILE A 196 -21.38 -15.20 36.72
CA ILE A 196 -21.21 -14.69 38.10
C ILE A 196 -22.56 -14.62 38.83
N SER A 197 -23.61 -14.11 38.16
CA SER A 197 -24.95 -14.03 38.74
C SER A 197 -25.51 -15.42 39.06
N GLY A 198 -25.30 -16.40 38.18
CA GLY A 198 -25.67 -17.81 38.41
C GLY A 198 -24.95 -18.40 39.62
N LEU A 199 -23.65 -18.14 39.77
CA LEU A 199 -22.87 -18.57 40.94
C LEU A 199 -23.39 -17.93 42.24
N LEU A 200 -23.62 -16.62 42.26
CA LEU A 200 -24.13 -15.90 43.43
C LEU A 200 -25.55 -16.34 43.82
N THR A 201 -26.38 -16.66 42.82
CA THR A 201 -27.72 -17.23 43.03
C THR A 201 -27.62 -18.64 43.62
N GLY A 202 -26.72 -19.48 43.10
CA GLY A 202 -26.52 -20.86 43.58
C GLY A 202 -26.01 -20.94 45.03
N ILE A 203 -25.28 -19.93 45.51
CA ILE A 203 -24.86 -19.81 46.93
C ILE A 203 -26.00 -19.27 47.82
N GLY A 204 -27.09 -18.76 47.23
CA GLY A 204 -28.18 -18.13 47.98
C GLY A 204 -27.88 -16.70 48.42
N VAL A 205 -26.93 -16.01 47.78
CA VAL A 205 -26.70 -14.58 48.02
C VAL A 205 -27.83 -13.74 47.42
N PHE A 206 -28.37 -14.18 46.28
CA PHE A 206 -29.53 -13.58 45.61
C PHE A 206 -30.75 -14.51 45.68
N THR A 207 -31.42 -14.55 46.83
CA THR A 207 -32.68 -15.32 47.02
C THR A 207 -33.93 -14.56 46.59
N SER A 208 -33.83 -13.25 46.32
CA SER A 208 -34.98 -12.40 46.02
C SER A 208 -35.24 -12.29 44.51
N PHE A 209 -36.38 -12.84 44.08
CA PHE A 209 -36.87 -12.83 42.69
C PHE A 209 -36.95 -11.44 42.04
N ALA A 210 -37.05 -10.35 42.84
CA ALA A 210 -37.15 -8.99 42.34
C ALA A 210 -35.83 -8.37 41.87
N VAL A 211 -34.67 -8.89 42.30
CA VAL A 211 -33.35 -8.32 41.96
C VAL A 211 -32.92 -8.71 40.54
N PHE A 212 -33.36 -9.88 40.06
CA PHE A 212 -32.93 -10.43 38.78
C PHE A 212 -33.27 -9.58 37.55
N PRO A 213 -34.50 -9.04 37.40
CA PRO A 213 -34.81 -8.19 36.26
C PRO A 213 -33.99 -6.90 36.26
N LEU A 214 -33.88 -6.22 37.41
CA LEU A 214 -33.12 -4.97 37.55
C LEU A 214 -31.64 -5.17 37.24
N LEU A 215 -31.03 -6.22 37.79
CA LEU A 215 -29.62 -6.55 37.53
C LEU A 215 -29.41 -6.92 36.06
N GLY A 216 -30.30 -7.73 35.48
CA GLY A 216 -30.25 -8.11 34.07
C GLY A 216 -30.31 -6.92 33.12
N TRP A 217 -31.25 -5.99 33.34
CA TRP A 217 -31.34 -4.76 32.55
C TRP A 217 -30.11 -3.87 32.70
N SER A 218 -29.54 -3.77 33.90
CA SER A 218 -28.30 -3.02 34.12
C SER A 218 -27.13 -3.62 33.35
N ILE A 219 -26.96 -4.94 33.41
CA ILE A 219 -25.89 -5.66 32.69
C ILE A 219 -26.05 -5.49 31.18
N ILE A 220 -27.28 -5.67 30.65
CA ILE A 220 -27.58 -5.48 29.22
C ILE A 220 -27.26 -4.04 28.80
N GLY A 221 -27.71 -3.04 29.58
CA GLY A 221 -27.44 -1.64 29.30
C GLY A 221 -25.94 -1.32 29.22
N VAL A 222 -25.17 -1.76 30.21
CA VAL A 222 -23.70 -1.59 30.21
C VAL A 222 -23.04 -2.33 29.05
N ALA A 223 -23.45 -3.57 28.78
CA ALA A 223 -22.91 -4.37 27.69
C ALA A 223 -23.16 -3.73 26.31
N VAL A 224 -24.35 -3.16 26.10
CA VAL A 224 -24.70 -2.45 24.86
C VAL A 224 -23.86 -1.18 24.69
N ILE A 225 -23.71 -0.37 25.74
CA ILE A 225 -22.90 0.86 25.70
C ILE A 225 -21.43 0.52 25.39
N CYS A 226 -20.85 -0.43 26.13
CA CYS A 226 -19.47 -0.86 25.91
C CYS A 226 -19.28 -1.47 24.52
N GLY A 227 -20.21 -2.33 24.09
CA GLY A 227 -20.20 -2.93 22.75
C GLY A 227 -20.23 -1.86 21.66
N ALA A 228 -21.09 -0.85 21.78
CA ALA A 228 -21.19 0.25 20.82
C ALA A 228 -19.90 1.07 20.74
N ILE A 229 -19.25 1.35 21.88
CA ILE A 229 -17.97 2.08 21.92
C ILE A 229 -16.86 1.28 21.21
N ILE A 230 -16.77 -0.03 21.45
CA ILE A 230 -15.76 -0.88 20.80
C ILE A 230 -16.05 -1.03 19.30
N ALA A 231 -17.32 -1.20 18.92
CA ALA A 231 -17.74 -1.24 17.52
C ALA A 231 -17.36 0.03 16.77
N TYR A 232 -17.62 1.20 17.37
CA TYR A 232 -17.23 2.49 16.78
C TYR A 232 -15.70 2.59 16.60
N LYS A 233 -14.92 2.18 17.61
CA LYS A 233 -13.46 2.17 17.51
C LYS A 233 -12.97 1.21 16.41
N ALA A 234 -13.59 0.04 16.29
CA ALA A 234 -13.30 -0.93 15.25
C ALA A 234 -13.58 -0.37 13.84
N ALA A 235 -14.69 0.37 13.68
CA ALA A 235 -15.06 1.02 12.43
C ALA A 235 -14.02 2.06 12.00
N VAL A 236 -13.68 2.99 12.91
CA VAL A 236 -12.68 4.05 12.66
C VAL A 236 -11.33 3.44 12.31
N GLN A 237 -10.96 2.36 12.99
CA GLN A 237 -9.72 1.67 12.73
C GLN A 237 -9.69 0.96 11.37
N ALA A 238 -10.76 0.25 11.01
CA ALA A 238 -10.89 -0.38 9.71
C ALA A 238 -10.81 0.65 8.57
N GLN A 239 -11.36 1.85 8.79
CA GLN A 239 -11.23 2.97 7.87
C GLN A 239 -9.78 3.40 7.66
N VAL A 240 -9.02 3.63 8.74
CA VAL A 240 -7.60 4.02 8.64
C VAL A 240 -6.78 2.93 7.93
N GLU A 241 -7.04 1.66 8.22
CA GLU A 241 -6.35 0.54 7.58
C GLU A 241 -6.67 0.40 6.10
N PHE A 242 -7.92 0.60 5.72
CA PHE A 242 -8.33 0.58 4.32
C PHE A 242 -7.61 1.68 3.54
N GLN A 243 -7.63 2.92 4.06
CA GLN A 243 -6.94 4.05 3.45
C GLN A 243 -5.44 3.78 3.30
N ARG A 244 -4.79 3.23 4.32
CA ARG A 244 -3.37 2.85 4.27
C ARG A 244 -3.08 1.75 3.24
N LYS A 245 -3.90 0.69 3.19
CA LYS A 245 -3.77 -0.39 2.20
C LYS A 245 -3.94 0.14 0.78
N GLU A 246 -4.92 1.01 0.57
CA GLU A 246 -5.16 1.62 -0.73
C GLU A 246 -4.02 2.55 -1.15
N GLN A 247 -3.50 3.37 -0.23
CA GLN A 247 -2.32 4.19 -0.46
C GLN A 247 -1.10 3.35 -0.84
N ASN A 248 -0.86 2.23 -0.17
CA ASN A 248 0.24 1.33 -0.50
C ASN A 248 0.08 0.73 -1.90
N LEU A 249 -1.12 0.26 -2.24
CA LEU A 249 -1.42 -0.28 -3.57
C LEU A 249 -1.27 0.76 -4.67
N LEU A 250 -1.76 1.98 -4.45
CA LEU A 250 -1.63 3.08 -5.39
C LEU A 250 -0.16 3.46 -5.60
N THR A 251 0.60 3.62 -4.51
CA THR A 251 2.04 3.91 -4.54
C THR A 251 2.80 2.84 -5.32
N LYS A 252 2.48 1.55 -5.07
CA LYS A 252 3.08 0.43 -5.79
C LYS A 252 2.76 0.47 -7.29
N LYS A 253 1.51 0.74 -7.67
CA LYS A 253 1.10 0.86 -9.08
C LYS A 253 1.76 2.04 -9.77
N MET A 254 1.81 3.20 -9.11
CA MET A 254 2.49 4.40 -9.63
C MET A 254 3.98 4.12 -9.87
N HIS A 255 4.66 3.50 -8.91
CA HIS A 255 6.06 3.10 -9.04
C HIS A 255 6.25 2.14 -10.21
N GLN A 256 5.46 1.07 -10.29
CA GLN A 256 5.58 0.09 -11.39
C GLN A 256 5.39 0.73 -12.77
N GLN A 257 4.38 1.59 -12.93
CA GLN A 257 4.12 2.24 -14.22
C GLN A 257 5.16 3.31 -14.55
N LEU A 258 5.61 4.09 -13.57
CA LEU A 258 6.62 5.12 -13.78
C LEU A 258 7.97 4.48 -14.13
N SER A 259 8.38 3.43 -13.40
CA SER A 259 9.57 2.64 -13.72
C SER A 259 9.52 2.08 -15.14
N GLN A 260 8.39 1.51 -15.56
CA GLN A 260 8.20 1.01 -16.93
C GLN A 260 8.30 2.13 -17.99
N ALA A 261 7.72 3.30 -17.72
CA ALA A 261 7.79 4.44 -18.63
C ALA A 261 9.23 4.98 -18.77
N ILE A 262 9.99 5.05 -17.67
CA ILE A 262 11.40 5.46 -17.67
C ILE A 262 12.24 4.45 -18.47
N LEU A 263 12.03 3.15 -18.25
CA LEU A 263 12.74 2.11 -18.99
C LEU A 263 12.46 2.20 -20.49
N GLY A 264 11.19 2.32 -20.89
CA GLY A 264 10.81 2.52 -22.29
C GLY A 264 11.52 3.73 -22.91
N ARG A 265 11.49 4.88 -22.23
CA ARG A 265 12.16 6.10 -22.70
C ARG A 265 13.68 5.93 -22.84
N SER A 266 14.33 5.28 -21.88
CA SER A 266 15.78 5.04 -21.93
C SER A 266 16.19 4.17 -23.12
N VAL A 267 15.40 3.15 -23.43
CA VAL A 267 15.60 2.28 -24.60
C VAL A 267 15.38 3.05 -25.89
N ASP A 268 14.29 3.82 -26.00
CA ASP A 268 13.99 4.62 -27.20
C ASP A 268 15.08 5.68 -27.46
N THR A 269 15.56 6.32 -26.40
CA THR A 269 16.63 7.32 -26.47
C THR A 269 17.94 6.68 -26.94
N ALA A 270 18.32 5.53 -26.36
CA ALA A 270 19.52 4.80 -26.78
C ALA A 270 19.41 4.29 -28.23
N LEU A 271 18.22 3.83 -28.64
CA LEU A 271 17.96 3.38 -30.01
C LEU A 271 18.04 4.55 -31.01
N HIS A 272 17.50 5.72 -30.64
CA HIS A 272 17.60 6.92 -31.47
C HIS A 272 19.06 7.37 -31.64
N TYR A 273 19.84 7.43 -30.55
CA TYR A 273 21.25 7.81 -30.62
C TYR A 273 22.09 6.83 -31.45
N THR A 274 21.90 5.52 -31.25
CA THR A 274 22.59 4.52 -32.07
C THR A 274 22.18 4.62 -33.53
N SER A 275 20.89 4.77 -33.83
CA SER A 275 20.41 4.96 -35.21
C SER A 275 20.98 6.23 -35.85
N SER A 276 21.06 7.35 -35.12
CA SER A 276 21.60 8.59 -35.65
C SER A 276 23.12 8.52 -35.87
N ALA A 277 23.84 7.78 -35.02
CA ALA A 277 25.26 7.53 -35.20
C ALA A 277 25.50 6.70 -36.47
N PHE A 278 24.73 5.62 -36.68
CA PHE A 278 24.81 4.80 -37.90
C PHE A 278 24.47 5.58 -39.17
N SER A 279 23.49 6.48 -39.14
CA SER A 279 23.20 7.32 -40.32
C SER A 279 24.31 8.30 -40.62
N THR A 280 24.98 8.84 -39.60
CA THR A 280 26.08 9.80 -39.78
C THR A 280 27.32 9.14 -40.36
N ASP A 281 27.62 7.90 -39.94
CA ASP A 281 28.74 7.13 -40.51
C ASP A 281 28.49 6.72 -41.96
N ARG A 282 27.24 6.37 -42.32
CA ARG A 282 26.90 6.10 -43.73
C ARG A 282 27.03 7.33 -44.63
N VAL A 283 26.67 8.52 -44.13
CA VAL A 283 26.87 9.76 -44.89
C VAL A 283 28.37 10.03 -45.11
N LYS A 284 29.21 9.81 -44.09
CA LYS A 284 30.67 9.95 -44.22
C LYS A 284 31.28 8.90 -45.15
N GLU A 285 30.87 7.64 -45.07
CA GLU A 285 31.32 6.59 -46.02
C GLU A 285 30.90 6.92 -47.45
N GLN A 286 29.68 7.43 -47.65
CA GLN A 286 29.17 7.79 -48.96
C GLN A 286 29.87 9.04 -49.53
N GLU A 287 30.25 10.00 -48.69
CA GLU A 287 31.13 11.12 -49.08
C GLU A 287 32.54 10.66 -49.42
N LEU A 288 33.09 9.68 -48.69
CA LEU A 288 34.41 9.10 -48.95
C LEU A 288 34.43 8.29 -50.26
N PHE A 289 33.36 7.54 -50.56
CA PHE A 289 33.17 6.88 -51.85
C PHE A 289 32.98 7.87 -53.01
N ASN A 290 32.30 8.99 -52.78
CA ASN A 290 32.14 10.04 -53.79
C ASN A 290 33.45 10.82 -54.04
N GLN A 291 34.35 10.93 -53.06
CA GLN A 291 35.70 11.48 -53.26
C GLN A 291 36.63 10.54 -54.04
N ILE A 292 36.51 9.22 -53.84
CA ILE A 292 37.30 8.22 -54.58
C ILE A 292 36.81 8.09 -56.04
N ASN A 293 35.53 8.39 -56.31
CA ASN A 293 34.93 8.31 -57.63
C ASN A 293 34.84 9.68 -58.36
N GLN A 294 35.96 10.41 -58.46
CA GLN A 294 36.14 11.31 -59.59
C GLN A 294 36.51 10.51 -60.87
N PRO A 295 36.09 10.94 -62.06
CA PRO A 295 35.77 10.03 -63.15
C PRO A 295 37.02 9.49 -63.85
N ILE A 296 37.23 8.18 -63.76
CA ILE A 296 37.69 7.43 -64.94
C ILE A 296 36.43 6.83 -65.56
N SER A 297 36.07 7.45 -66.67
CA SER A 297 35.03 7.10 -67.61
C SER A 297 34.74 5.62 -67.80
N SER A 298 33.43 5.34 -67.91
CA SER A 298 32.82 4.38 -68.85
C SER A 298 33.32 2.94 -68.81
N LEU A 299 32.60 2.10 -68.07
CA LEU A 299 31.99 0.85 -68.53
C LEU A 299 31.54 0.15 -67.26
N PHE A 300 30.26 -0.15 -67.11
CA PHE A 300 29.78 -1.49 -66.76
C PHE A 300 28.27 -1.44 -66.57
N HIS A 301 27.60 -2.06 -67.53
CA HIS A 301 26.23 -2.52 -67.45
C HIS A 301 26.14 -3.66 -66.43
N THR A 302 25.29 -3.54 -65.41
CA THR A 302 24.59 -4.67 -64.77
C THR A 302 23.26 -4.16 -64.19
N LYS A 303 22.12 -4.52 -64.79
CA LYS A 303 21.31 -5.74 -64.62
C LYS A 303 20.40 -5.68 -63.38
N LYS A 304 19.17 -5.26 -63.68
CA LYS A 304 17.96 -5.26 -62.85
C LYS A 304 17.66 -6.66 -62.31
N LEU A 305 17.53 -6.79 -60.99
CA LEU A 305 17.01 -7.99 -60.32
C LEU A 305 15.82 -7.61 -59.44
N ASN A 306 14.65 -8.05 -59.89
CA ASN A 306 13.44 -8.18 -59.08
C ASN A 306 13.70 -9.19 -57.96
N GLY A 307 13.23 -8.88 -56.74
CA GLY A 307 13.32 -9.81 -55.62
C GLY A 307 12.60 -9.30 -54.38
N ASP A 308 11.32 -9.63 -54.33
CA ASP A 308 10.45 -9.92 -53.18
C ASP A 308 10.41 -9.07 -51.90
N LYS A 309 9.17 -8.78 -51.50
CA LYS A 309 8.80 -8.12 -50.24
C LYS A 309 8.91 -9.12 -49.09
N SER A 310 9.85 -8.93 -48.17
CA SER A 310 9.75 -9.48 -46.81
C SER A 310 9.25 -8.41 -45.84
N VAL A 311 7.98 -8.53 -45.47
CA VAL A 311 7.38 -7.82 -44.34
C VAL A 311 7.84 -8.57 -43.08
N LEU A 312 8.81 -8.01 -42.35
CA LEU A 312 9.15 -8.49 -41.01
C LEU A 312 8.30 -7.74 -39.98
N SER A 313 7.26 -8.40 -39.47
CA SER A 313 6.47 -7.91 -38.34
C SER A 313 7.25 -8.11 -37.04
N PHE A 314 7.60 -7.01 -36.38
CA PHE A 314 8.43 -6.99 -35.17
C PHE A 314 7.64 -7.01 -33.84
N ILE A 315 6.38 -7.46 -33.80
CA ILE A 315 5.49 -7.28 -32.63
C ILE A 315 5.07 -8.60 -31.96
N SER A 316 6.00 -9.45 -31.55
CA SER A 316 5.63 -10.63 -30.73
C SER A 316 6.52 -10.88 -29.50
N PHE A 317 7.30 -9.89 -29.04
CA PHE A 317 8.32 -10.13 -28.00
C PHE A 317 8.04 -9.65 -26.57
N PHE A 318 6.87 -9.08 -26.26
CA PHE A 318 6.56 -8.67 -24.88
C PHE A 318 5.38 -9.45 -24.30
N ASN A 319 5.64 -10.71 -23.98
CA ASN A 319 4.90 -11.43 -22.95
C ASN A 319 5.92 -12.02 -21.96
N VAL A 320 6.56 -11.15 -21.19
CA VAL A 320 7.48 -11.55 -20.11
C VAL A 320 6.70 -11.54 -18.81
N THR A 321 6.33 -12.73 -18.37
CA THR A 321 5.90 -13.01 -16.99
C THR A 321 7.03 -12.66 -16.02
N SER A 322 6.76 -11.73 -15.12
CA SER A 322 7.69 -11.31 -14.06
C SER A 322 7.95 -12.46 -13.07
N GLN A 323 9.12 -13.08 -13.16
CA GLN A 323 9.70 -13.84 -12.05
C GLN A 323 10.27 -12.86 -11.02
N SER A 324 9.91 -13.08 -9.75
CA SER A 324 10.42 -12.34 -8.60
C SER A 324 11.90 -12.63 -8.38
N ILE A 325 12.76 -11.65 -8.59
CA ILE A 325 14.14 -11.67 -8.13
C ILE A 325 14.16 -11.17 -6.68
N ASP A 326 14.57 -12.06 -5.78
CA ASP A 326 14.88 -11.79 -4.39
C ASP A 326 16.26 -11.10 -4.34
N VAL A 327 16.29 -9.83 -3.96
CA VAL A 327 17.55 -9.07 -3.85
C VAL A 327 17.90 -8.94 -2.37
N LYS A 328 18.86 -9.77 -1.96
CA LYS A 328 19.70 -9.54 -0.78
C LYS A 328 20.73 -8.46 -1.08
N ASP A 329 20.99 -7.65 -0.05
CA ASP A 329 22.16 -6.81 0.19
C ASP A 329 22.40 -5.62 -0.76
N CYS A 330 22.15 -4.42 -0.24
CA CYS A 330 22.76 -3.20 -0.74
C CYS A 330 23.22 -2.33 0.45
N GLU A 331 24.37 -2.72 0.99
CA GLU A 331 25.17 -1.93 1.92
C GLU A 331 26.12 -1.06 1.08
N LEU A 332 25.58 -0.09 0.32
CA LEU A 332 26.39 0.76 -0.57
C LEU A 332 25.93 2.23 -0.64
N ASP A 333 25.23 2.73 0.37
CA ASP A 333 24.72 4.12 0.38
C ASP A 333 25.47 5.07 1.34
N ARG A 334 26.58 4.64 1.95
CA ARG A 334 27.32 5.47 2.92
C ARG A 334 28.40 6.37 2.32
N HIS A 335 28.72 6.25 1.03
CA HIS A 335 29.81 7.01 0.40
C HIS A 335 29.38 8.22 -0.43
N PHE A 336 28.10 8.38 -0.78
CA PHE A 336 27.65 9.50 -1.62
C PHE A 336 27.28 10.79 -0.86
N TYR A 337 27.21 10.76 0.48
CA TYR A 337 26.81 11.93 1.28
C TYR A 337 27.93 12.95 1.56
N ASN A 338 29.19 12.68 1.19
CA ASN A 338 30.33 13.55 1.52
C ASN A 338 30.77 14.51 0.40
N LEU A 339 30.10 14.53 -0.76
CA LEU A 339 30.53 15.34 -1.91
C LEU A 339 29.72 16.62 -2.16
N THR A 340 28.64 16.87 -1.41
CA THR A 340 27.74 18.02 -1.66
C THR A 340 27.94 19.22 -0.70
N GLN A 341 28.96 19.20 0.18
CA GLN A 341 29.19 20.27 1.17
C GLN A 341 30.35 21.24 0.84
N ARG A 342 30.83 21.31 -0.41
CA ARG A 342 31.86 22.29 -0.79
C ARG A 342 31.57 22.96 -2.13
N ILE A 343 30.57 23.85 -2.15
CA ILE A 343 30.53 24.98 -3.08
C ILE A 343 30.06 26.19 -2.28
N PRO A 344 30.88 27.24 -2.08
CA PRO A 344 30.45 28.48 -1.47
C PRO A 344 29.97 29.44 -2.56
N PHE A 345 28.68 29.76 -2.59
CA PHE A 345 28.14 31.04 -3.05
C PHE A 345 26.80 31.30 -2.37
#